data_AF-A0AAN6UI59-F1
#
_entry.id   AF-A0AAN6UI59-F1
#
_cell.length_a   1.000
_cell.length_b   1.000
_cell.length_c   1.000
_cell.angle_alpha   90.00
_cell.angle_beta   90.00
_cell.angle_gamma   90.00
#
_symmetry.space_group_name_H-M   'P 1'
#
loop_
_entity.id
_entity.type
_entity.pdbx_description
1 polymer ?
#
loop_
_entity_poly.entity_id
_entity_poly.type
_entity_poly.pdbx_seq_one_letter_code
_entity_poly.pdbx_strand_id
1 'polypeptide(L)'
;MGLFERAISWLPPKLRRKLISRCGRLRDPFTPLKLRLSLRMLRLVHAEGYHESFPAARACLHFARLLFRLPWYHPCHLPPSPSEIMAYPPGQYFQTHYLALLAERQLPLWRWRDTASRSFFRIYEFLCTDQHEYVGYETEYFWYRNDPAWTPEMLPDPREFGDLAAGEEGERQLAILASAAEALADAFNWRYMHGFRRDREHVEPSLARPPVYKAVFKGPAWAASVPRLPTFFELHPVDPEWMALGRDIVVHYSGNLCPFWKRNIFVESAALRTV
;
A
#
# COMPACT_ATOMS: atom_id res chain seq x y z
N MET A 1 -10.22 -23.95 -35.99
CA MET A 1 -9.76 -24.79 -34.87
C MET A 1 -8.45 -24.26 -34.34
N GLY A 2 -8.41 -23.85 -33.08
CA GLY A 2 -7.23 -23.24 -32.46
C GLY A 2 -6.11 -24.26 -32.20
N LEU A 3 -4.86 -23.81 -32.15
CA LEU A 3 -3.67 -24.63 -31.85
C LEU A 3 -3.82 -25.52 -30.60
N PHE A 4 -4.55 -25.03 -29.60
CA PHE A 4 -4.87 -25.76 -28.37
C PHE A 4 -5.78 -26.97 -28.59
N GLU A 5 -6.75 -26.88 -29.51
CA GLU A 5 -7.66 -27.99 -29.83
C GLU A 5 -6.95 -29.11 -30.58
N ARG A 6 -6.01 -28.74 -31.46
CA ARG A 6 -5.12 -29.69 -32.15
C ARG A 6 -4.14 -30.36 -31.18
N ALA A 7 -3.58 -29.64 -30.21
CA ALA A 7 -2.68 -30.24 -29.23
C ALA A 7 -3.39 -31.24 -28.28
N ILE A 8 -4.66 -30.96 -27.94
CA ILE A 8 -5.45 -31.82 -27.03
C ILE A 8 -5.93 -33.11 -27.70
N SER A 9 -6.13 -33.13 -29.02
CA SER A 9 -6.62 -34.32 -29.73
C SER A 9 -5.61 -35.47 -29.75
N TRP A 10 -4.33 -35.18 -29.55
CA TRP A 10 -3.24 -36.17 -29.47
C TRP A 10 -3.07 -36.81 -28.09
N LEU A 11 -3.78 -36.31 -27.06
CA LEU A 11 -3.67 -36.84 -25.71
C LEU A 11 -4.61 -38.02 -25.48
N PRO A 12 -4.19 -39.03 -24.68
CA PRO A 12 -5.03 -40.14 -24.27
C PRO A 12 -6.38 -39.67 -23.68
N PRO A 13 -7.50 -40.37 -23.92
CA PRO A 13 -8.85 -39.91 -23.53
C PRO A 13 -8.98 -39.53 -22.05
N LYS A 14 -8.30 -40.26 -21.15
CA LYS A 14 -8.28 -39.99 -19.71
C LYS A 14 -7.58 -38.67 -19.37
N LEU A 15 -6.45 -38.37 -20.03
CA LEU A 15 -5.72 -37.10 -19.87
C LEU A 15 -6.48 -35.95 -20.50
N ARG A 16 -7.07 -36.14 -21.69
CA ARG A 16 -7.93 -35.17 -22.35
C ARG A 16 -9.12 -34.75 -21.47
N ARG A 17 -9.84 -35.71 -20.86
CA ARG A 17 -10.93 -35.39 -19.93
C ARG A 17 -10.45 -34.66 -18.67
N LYS A 18 -9.30 -35.05 -18.10
CA LYS A 18 -8.71 -34.33 -16.95
C LYS A 18 -8.29 -32.90 -17.31
N LEU A 19 -7.69 -32.70 -18.49
CA LEU A 19 -7.25 -31.40 -18.97
C LEU A 19 -8.44 -30.51 -19.33
N ILE A 20 -9.45 -31.04 -20.02
CA ILE A 20 -10.71 -30.34 -20.29
C ILE A 20 -11.45 -30.00 -18.99
N SER A 21 -11.50 -30.90 -18.01
CA SER A 21 -12.09 -30.63 -16.70
C SER A 21 -11.33 -29.55 -15.93
N ARG A 22 -9.99 -29.59 -15.92
CA ARG A 22 -9.15 -28.55 -15.30
C ARG A 22 -9.29 -27.21 -16.03
N CYS A 23 -9.26 -27.22 -17.36
CA CYS A 23 -9.55 -26.03 -18.16
C CYS A 23 -10.97 -25.53 -17.93
N GLY A 24 -11.96 -26.41 -17.78
CA GLY A 24 -13.34 -26.06 -17.43
C GLY A 24 -13.45 -25.36 -16.08
N ARG A 25 -12.74 -25.85 -15.05
CA ARG A 25 -12.63 -25.17 -13.75
C ARG A 25 -11.90 -23.84 -13.83
N LEU A 26 -10.88 -23.72 -14.67
CA LEU A 26 -10.20 -22.44 -14.97
C LEU A 26 -11.07 -21.50 -15.84
N ARG A 27 -12.10 -22.05 -16.50
CA ARG A 27 -13.09 -21.32 -17.30
C ARG A 27 -14.32 -20.91 -16.49
N ASP A 28 -14.42 -21.35 -15.23
CA ASP A 28 -15.48 -20.90 -14.33
C ASP A 28 -15.21 -19.43 -13.93
N PRO A 29 -16.13 -18.49 -14.20
CA PRO A 29 -15.97 -17.10 -13.79
C PRO A 29 -15.86 -16.92 -12.26
N PHE A 30 -16.24 -17.93 -11.47
CA PHE A 30 -16.28 -17.87 -10.00
C PHE A 30 -15.10 -18.56 -9.31
N THR A 31 -13.95 -18.68 -9.96
CA THR A 31 -12.74 -19.08 -9.22
C THR A 31 -12.29 -17.94 -8.29
N PRO A 32 -11.92 -18.22 -7.02
CA PRO A 32 -11.51 -17.19 -6.06
C PRO A 32 -10.32 -16.35 -6.54
N LEU A 33 -9.51 -16.91 -7.45
CA LEU A 33 -8.35 -16.26 -8.07
C LEU A 33 -8.71 -15.30 -9.21
N LYS A 34 -9.97 -15.30 -9.69
CA LYS A 34 -10.49 -14.48 -10.79
C LYS A 34 -9.54 -14.42 -12.00
N LEU A 35 -8.91 -15.55 -12.35
CA LEU A 35 -7.77 -15.61 -13.28
C LEU A 35 -8.00 -14.91 -14.64
N ARG A 36 -9.21 -15.06 -15.19
CA ARG A 36 -9.62 -14.40 -16.44
C ARG A 36 -9.70 -12.89 -16.31
N LEU A 37 -10.32 -12.41 -15.23
CA LEU A 37 -10.38 -10.98 -14.93
C LEU A 37 -8.97 -10.45 -14.72
N SER A 38 -8.12 -11.20 -14.01
CA SER A 38 -6.73 -10.81 -13.78
C SER A 38 -5.95 -10.63 -15.08
N LEU A 39 -6.06 -11.58 -16.02
CA LEU A 39 -5.42 -11.45 -17.34
C LEU A 39 -6.02 -10.28 -18.17
N ARG A 40 -7.33 -10.06 -18.09
CA ARG A 40 -7.99 -8.92 -18.77
C ARG A 40 -7.48 -7.59 -18.23
N MET A 41 -7.45 -7.43 -16.91
CA MET A 41 -6.94 -6.23 -16.23
C MET A 41 -5.48 -5.98 -16.57
N LEU A 42 -4.63 -7.02 -16.54
CA LEU A 42 -3.23 -6.89 -16.92
C LEU A 42 -3.04 -6.47 -18.37
N ARG A 43 -3.91 -6.89 -19.29
CA ARG A 43 -3.86 -6.40 -20.68
C ARG A 43 -4.17 -4.91 -20.78
N LEU A 44 -5.13 -4.41 -20.00
CA LEU A 44 -5.44 -2.97 -19.94
C LEU A 44 -4.25 -2.20 -19.36
N VAL A 45 -3.73 -2.64 -18.21
CA VAL A 45 -2.55 -2.05 -17.58
C VAL A 45 -1.35 -1.98 -18.52
N HIS A 46 -1.06 -3.05 -19.26
CA HIS A 46 0.06 -3.08 -20.19
C HIS A 46 -0.20 -2.28 -21.47
N ALA A 47 -1.46 -2.11 -21.89
CA ALA A 47 -1.81 -1.31 -23.06
C ALA A 47 -1.80 0.20 -22.77
N GLU A 48 -2.26 0.61 -21.57
CA GLU A 48 -2.47 2.01 -21.20
C GLU A 48 -1.34 2.56 -20.32
N GLY A 49 -0.79 1.74 -19.42
CA GLY A 49 0.12 2.20 -18.38
C GLY A 49 1.59 2.21 -18.79
N TYR A 50 2.10 1.14 -19.38
CA TYR A 50 3.55 1.01 -19.58
C TYR A 50 4.07 1.51 -20.94
N HIS A 51 3.19 1.95 -21.86
CA HIS A 51 3.55 2.31 -23.24
C HIS A 51 4.50 1.30 -23.90
N GLU A 52 4.24 0.00 -23.72
CA GLU A 52 5.16 -1.06 -24.15
C GLU A 52 4.86 -1.60 -25.55
N SER A 53 5.92 -2.00 -26.26
CA SER A 53 5.81 -2.86 -27.44
C SER A 53 5.30 -4.24 -27.02
N PHE A 54 4.20 -4.71 -27.63
CA PHE A 54 3.56 -6.02 -27.40
C PHE A 54 2.86 -6.19 -26.02
N PRO A 55 1.85 -5.36 -25.70
CA PRO A 55 1.20 -5.33 -24.39
C PRO A 55 0.55 -6.66 -23.99
N ALA A 56 0.01 -7.41 -24.97
CA ALA A 56 -0.63 -8.69 -24.71
C ALA A 56 0.36 -9.78 -24.25
N ALA A 57 1.57 -9.82 -24.82
CA ALA A 57 2.60 -10.78 -24.44
C ALA A 57 3.13 -10.49 -23.03
N ARG A 58 3.35 -9.20 -22.72
CA ARG A 58 3.80 -8.72 -21.42
C ARG A 58 2.76 -8.95 -20.32
N ALA A 59 1.48 -8.72 -20.61
CA ALA A 59 0.39 -9.07 -19.69
C ALA A 59 0.39 -10.57 -19.36
N CYS A 60 0.59 -11.44 -20.35
CA CYS A 60 0.71 -12.89 -20.13
C CYS A 60 1.95 -13.25 -19.28
N LEU A 61 3.09 -12.60 -19.53
CA LEU A 61 4.31 -12.80 -18.72
C LEU A 61 4.14 -12.31 -17.28
N HIS A 62 3.52 -11.15 -17.08
CA HIS A 62 3.21 -10.64 -15.74
C HIS A 62 2.25 -11.61 -15.02
N PHE A 63 1.19 -12.04 -15.70
CA PHE A 63 0.27 -13.02 -15.14
C PHE A 63 0.96 -14.35 -14.78
N ALA A 64 1.86 -14.82 -15.64
CA ALA A 64 2.68 -15.99 -15.36
C ALA A 64 3.56 -15.79 -14.11
N ARG A 65 4.24 -14.63 -13.99
CA ARG A 65 5.06 -14.29 -12.81
C ARG A 65 4.25 -14.28 -11.51
N LEU A 66 2.99 -13.83 -11.55
CA LEU A 66 2.10 -13.89 -10.38
C LEU A 66 1.77 -15.34 -9.99
N LEU A 67 1.71 -16.26 -10.94
CA LEU A 67 1.43 -17.68 -10.70
C LEU A 67 2.67 -18.49 -10.27
N PHE A 68 3.87 -18.12 -10.74
CA PHE A 68 5.11 -18.85 -10.44
C PHE A 68 5.70 -18.43 -9.08
N ARG A 69 6.31 -19.40 -8.40
CA ARG A 69 6.31 -19.48 -6.92
C ARG A 69 7.52 -18.88 -6.19
N LEU A 70 8.47 -18.20 -6.85
CA LEU A 70 9.69 -17.73 -6.17
C LEU A 70 10.20 -16.37 -6.69
N PRO A 71 10.47 -15.39 -5.79
CA PRO A 71 10.01 -15.36 -4.39
C PRO A 71 8.48 -15.34 -4.32
N TRP A 72 7.89 -15.80 -3.21
CA TRP A 72 6.42 -15.80 -3.05
C TRP A 72 5.88 -14.38 -2.95
N TYR A 73 6.48 -13.57 -2.09
CA TYR A 73 6.14 -12.15 -1.97
C TYR A 73 6.85 -11.33 -3.04
N HIS A 74 6.26 -10.19 -3.38
CA HIS A 74 6.96 -9.19 -4.17
C HIS A 74 8.17 -8.66 -3.41
N PRO A 75 9.26 -8.32 -4.11
CA PRO A 75 10.44 -7.74 -3.47
C PRO A 75 10.06 -6.43 -2.76
N CYS A 76 10.64 -6.25 -1.59
CA CYS A 76 10.48 -5.10 -0.75
C CYS A 76 11.87 -4.50 -0.54
N HIS A 77 12.03 -3.25 -0.93
CA HIS A 77 13.27 -2.49 -0.80
C HIS A 77 12.92 -1.21 -0.07
N LEU A 78 13.88 -0.68 0.69
CA LEU A 78 13.75 0.64 1.29
C LEU A 78 13.50 1.67 0.16
N PRO A 79 12.50 2.55 0.28
CA PRO A 79 12.20 3.56 -0.72
C PRO A 79 13.32 4.62 -0.78
N PRO A 80 13.35 5.47 -1.82
CA PRO A 80 14.31 6.57 -1.90
C PRO A 80 14.17 7.59 -0.76
N SER A 81 15.17 8.46 -0.63
CA SER A 81 15.12 9.56 0.34
C SER A 81 13.99 10.55 0.04
N PRO A 82 13.49 11.29 1.05
CA PRO A 82 12.43 12.28 0.85
C PRO A 82 12.81 13.31 -0.23
N SER A 83 14.04 13.82 -0.19
CA SER A 83 14.52 14.83 -1.14
C SER A 83 14.58 14.28 -2.57
N GLU A 84 14.97 13.01 -2.76
CA GLU A 84 14.95 12.38 -4.08
C GLU A 84 13.54 12.27 -4.65
N ILE A 85 12.56 11.94 -3.80
CA ILE A 85 11.14 11.83 -4.20
C ILE A 85 10.57 13.22 -4.50
N MET A 86 10.83 14.19 -3.63
CA MET A 86 10.34 15.57 -3.74
C MET A 86 10.96 16.33 -4.93
N ALA A 87 12.09 15.88 -5.45
CA ALA A 87 12.71 16.46 -6.65
C ALA A 87 11.91 16.21 -7.94
N TYR A 88 10.95 15.28 -7.94
CA TYR A 88 10.10 15.03 -9.09
C TYR A 88 9.06 16.14 -9.26
N PRO A 89 8.75 16.54 -10.51
CA PRO A 89 7.60 17.38 -10.79
C PRO A 89 6.29 16.80 -10.23
N PRO A 90 5.32 17.67 -9.84
CA PRO A 90 4.06 17.22 -9.26
C PRO A 90 3.37 16.13 -10.08
N GLY A 91 3.04 15.01 -9.44
CA GLY A 91 2.38 13.84 -10.06
C GLY A 91 3.28 12.94 -10.91
N GLN A 92 4.48 13.40 -11.33
CA GLN A 92 5.34 12.60 -12.21
C GLN A 92 5.92 11.37 -11.52
N TYR A 93 6.27 11.47 -10.24
CA TYR A 93 6.73 10.31 -9.47
C TYR A 93 5.68 9.19 -9.47
N PHE A 94 4.41 9.53 -9.21
CA PHE A 94 3.30 8.57 -9.25
C PHE A 94 3.13 7.96 -10.64
N GLN A 95 3.11 8.77 -11.69
CA GLN A 95 2.97 8.27 -13.07
C GLN A 95 4.12 7.34 -13.47
N THR A 96 5.32 7.55 -12.93
CA THR A 96 6.50 6.74 -13.23
C THR A 96 6.49 5.42 -12.48
N HIS A 97 6.15 5.44 -11.19
CA HIS A 97 6.33 4.29 -10.29
C HIS A 97 5.04 3.53 -9.98
N TYR A 98 3.88 4.18 -10.06
CA TYR A 98 2.62 3.69 -9.49
C TYR A 98 1.40 3.76 -10.42
N LEU A 99 1.59 4.09 -11.69
CA LEU A 99 0.51 4.20 -12.69
C LEU A 99 -0.40 2.96 -12.75
N ALA A 100 0.16 1.76 -12.60
CA ALA A 100 -0.59 0.51 -12.63
C ALA A 100 -1.20 0.10 -11.28
N LEU A 101 -0.84 0.77 -10.18
CA LEU A 101 -1.04 0.26 -8.82
C LEU A 101 -2.51 -0.01 -8.49
N LEU A 102 -3.40 0.95 -8.80
CA LEU A 102 -4.83 0.80 -8.50
C LEU A 102 -5.46 -0.38 -9.26
N ALA A 103 -5.05 -0.60 -10.51
CA ALA A 103 -5.50 -1.74 -11.30
C ALA A 103 -4.90 -3.07 -10.81
N GLU A 104 -3.63 -3.07 -10.41
CA GLU A 104 -2.95 -4.24 -9.85
C GLU A 104 -3.58 -4.71 -8.52
N ARG A 105 -4.02 -3.77 -7.67
CA ARG A 105 -4.76 -4.09 -6.44
C ARG A 105 -6.07 -4.83 -6.69
N GLN A 106 -6.67 -4.70 -7.87
CA GLN A 106 -7.88 -5.46 -8.22
C GLN A 106 -7.58 -6.96 -8.46
N LEU A 107 -6.32 -7.33 -8.65
CA LEU A 107 -5.88 -8.70 -8.92
C LEU A 107 -5.73 -9.47 -7.59
N PRO A 108 -6.51 -10.53 -7.32
CA PRO A 108 -6.37 -11.30 -6.08
C PRO A 108 -4.96 -11.87 -5.87
N LEU A 109 -4.33 -12.37 -6.94
CA LEU A 109 -2.98 -12.92 -6.89
C LEU A 109 -1.91 -11.88 -6.55
N TRP A 110 -2.03 -10.65 -7.08
CA TRP A 110 -1.11 -9.57 -6.73
C TRP A 110 -1.25 -9.21 -5.26
N ARG A 111 -2.50 -9.03 -4.78
CA ARG A 111 -2.76 -8.73 -3.36
C ARG A 111 -2.22 -9.80 -2.42
N TRP A 112 -2.34 -11.09 -2.79
CA TRP A 112 -1.82 -12.20 -1.98
C TRP A 112 -0.30 -12.24 -1.87
N ARG A 113 0.39 -11.62 -2.83
CA ARG A 113 1.86 -11.55 -2.88
C ARG A 113 2.40 -10.23 -2.34
N ASP A 114 1.53 -9.26 -2.10
CA ASP A 114 1.89 -7.99 -1.49
C ASP A 114 2.08 -8.15 0.02
N THR A 115 2.80 -7.19 0.62
CA THR A 115 3.14 -7.22 2.06
C THR A 115 2.84 -5.88 2.72
N ALA A 116 2.68 -5.91 4.03
CA ALA A 116 2.48 -4.72 4.84
C ALA A 116 3.63 -3.71 4.65
N SER A 117 4.89 -4.15 4.67
CA SER A 117 6.06 -3.27 4.48
C SER A 117 6.04 -2.55 3.14
N ARG A 118 5.74 -3.25 2.03
CA ARG A 118 5.63 -2.62 0.70
C ARG A 118 4.52 -1.60 0.67
N SER A 119 3.40 -1.92 1.29
CA SER A 119 2.26 -1.03 1.34
C SER A 119 2.54 0.23 2.16
N PHE A 120 3.21 0.04 3.29
CA PHE A 120 3.68 1.12 4.14
C PHE A 120 4.70 2.03 3.45
N PHE A 121 5.64 1.48 2.67
CA PHE A 121 6.59 2.29 1.91
C PHE A 121 5.91 3.12 0.82
N ARG A 122 4.85 2.59 0.19
CA ARG A 122 4.02 3.39 -0.74
C ARG A 122 3.29 4.52 -0.02
N ILE A 123 2.79 4.30 1.20
CA ILE A 123 2.22 5.39 2.03
C ILE A 123 3.27 6.49 2.24
N TYR A 124 4.50 6.12 2.62
CA TYR A 124 5.60 7.06 2.79
C TYR A 124 5.90 7.83 1.50
N GLU A 125 6.00 7.17 0.35
CA GLU A 125 6.27 7.84 -0.92
C GLU A 125 5.11 8.76 -1.35
N PHE A 126 3.86 8.39 -1.08
CA PHE A 126 2.70 9.24 -1.33
C PHE A 126 2.65 10.44 -0.39
N LEU A 127 3.08 10.27 0.86
CA LEU A 127 3.31 11.39 1.76
C LEU A 127 4.42 12.29 1.21
N CYS A 128 5.53 11.78 0.70
CA CYS A 128 6.61 12.60 0.12
C CYS A 128 6.26 13.30 -1.21
N THR A 129 5.17 12.93 -1.87
CA THR A 129 4.75 13.52 -3.17
C THR A 129 3.50 14.40 -3.08
N ASP A 130 3.02 14.64 -1.87
CA ASP A 130 1.79 15.39 -1.57
C ASP A 130 0.53 14.79 -2.22
N GLN A 131 0.53 13.47 -2.42
CA GLN A 131 -0.53 12.75 -3.12
C GLN A 131 -1.58 12.21 -2.12
N HIS A 132 -2.32 13.13 -1.48
CA HIS A 132 -3.27 12.81 -0.39
C HIS A 132 -4.30 11.72 -0.75
N GLU A 133 -4.84 11.76 -1.97
CA GLU A 133 -5.81 10.78 -2.45
C GLU A 133 -5.24 9.36 -2.40
N TYR A 134 -3.98 9.21 -2.80
CA TYR A 134 -3.29 7.93 -2.82
C TYR A 134 -2.84 7.48 -1.44
N VAL A 135 -2.50 8.40 -0.53
CA VAL A 135 -2.32 8.09 0.90
C VAL A 135 -3.60 7.47 1.46
N GLY A 136 -4.76 8.04 1.16
CA GLY A 136 -6.07 7.51 1.53
C GLY A 136 -6.29 6.10 0.98
N TYR A 137 -6.18 5.93 -0.34
CA TYR A 137 -6.36 4.62 -0.99
C TYR A 137 -5.39 3.55 -0.50
N GLU A 138 -4.13 3.89 -0.21
CA GLU A 138 -3.18 2.91 0.34
C GLU A 138 -3.51 2.56 1.78
N THR A 139 -3.93 3.54 2.59
CA THR A 139 -4.27 3.31 3.99
C THR A 139 -5.52 2.46 4.11
N GLU A 140 -6.52 2.71 3.26
CA GLU A 140 -7.72 1.88 3.14
C GLU A 140 -7.36 0.45 2.70
N TYR A 141 -6.50 0.33 1.69
CA TYR A 141 -5.98 -0.95 1.23
C TYR A 141 -5.32 -1.71 2.38
N PHE A 142 -4.37 -1.09 3.09
CA PHE A 142 -3.68 -1.69 4.24
C PHE A 142 -4.66 -2.10 5.35
N TRP A 143 -5.64 -1.24 5.67
CA TRP A 143 -6.69 -1.50 6.67
C TRP A 143 -7.46 -2.79 6.39
N TYR A 144 -7.94 -2.99 5.17
CA TYR A 144 -8.74 -4.16 4.81
C TYR A 144 -7.95 -5.46 4.62
N ARG A 145 -6.62 -5.43 4.74
CA ARG A 145 -5.81 -6.65 4.79
C ARG A 145 -5.90 -7.24 6.19
N ASN A 146 -6.96 -7.99 6.46
CA ASN A 146 -7.25 -8.56 7.79
C ASN A 146 -6.36 -9.77 8.13
N ASP A 147 -5.05 -9.58 8.09
CA ASP A 147 -4.03 -10.53 8.51
C ASP A 147 -3.20 -9.88 9.64
N PRO A 148 -2.83 -10.59 10.71
CA PRO A 148 -2.03 -10.03 11.81
C PRO A 148 -0.72 -9.36 11.35
N ALA A 149 -0.09 -9.85 10.28
CA ALA A 149 1.11 -9.27 9.70
C ALA A 149 0.87 -7.88 9.08
N TRP A 150 -0.38 -7.51 8.83
CA TRP A 150 -0.82 -6.20 8.34
C TRP A 150 -1.31 -5.30 9.48
N THR A 151 -0.76 -5.45 10.69
CA THR A 151 -1.00 -4.50 11.78
C THR A 151 0.16 -3.50 11.86
N PRO A 152 -0.08 -2.22 12.21
CA PRO A 152 1.00 -1.23 12.31
C PRO A 152 2.10 -1.63 13.30
N GLU A 153 1.75 -2.31 14.40
CA GLU A 153 2.68 -2.81 15.42
C GLU A 153 3.69 -3.83 14.84
N MET A 154 3.28 -4.59 13.83
CA MET A 154 4.09 -5.64 13.20
C MET A 154 4.96 -5.14 12.06
N LEU A 155 4.99 -3.82 11.80
CA LEU A 155 5.87 -3.26 10.76
C LEU A 155 7.34 -3.43 11.19
N PRO A 156 8.16 -4.14 10.39
CA PRO A 156 9.59 -4.30 10.65
C PRO A 156 10.34 -2.97 10.53
N ASP A 157 11.56 -2.93 11.07
CA ASP A 157 12.39 -1.73 10.96
C ASP A 157 12.76 -1.49 9.48
N PRO A 158 12.56 -0.29 8.93
CA PRO A 158 12.85 -0.01 7.52
C PRO A 158 14.30 -0.29 7.14
N ARG A 159 15.24 -0.20 8.09
CA ARG A 159 16.68 -0.49 7.89
C ARG A 159 16.96 -1.95 7.55
N GLU A 160 16.00 -2.86 7.77
CA GLU A 160 16.10 -4.26 7.34
C GLU A 160 15.96 -4.42 5.81
N PHE A 161 15.48 -3.40 5.10
CA PHE A 161 15.18 -3.46 3.65
C PHE A 161 16.20 -2.73 2.77
N GLY A 162 17.24 -2.16 3.37
CA GLY A 162 18.29 -1.41 2.67
C GLY A 162 18.94 -0.36 3.57
N ASP A 163 19.97 0.27 3.02
CA ASP A 163 20.68 1.35 3.70
C ASP A 163 19.93 2.68 3.55
N LEU A 164 19.80 3.40 4.66
CA LEU A 164 19.28 4.78 4.65
C LEU A 164 20.22 5.70 3.86
N ALA A 165 19.68 6.82 3.40
CA ALA A 165 20.50 7.89 2.82
C ALA A 165 21.58 8.39 3.81
N ALA A 166 22.68 8.93 3.29
CA ALA A 166 23.78 9.40 4.12
C ALA A 166 23.43 10.70 4.87
N GLY A 167 23.92 10.85 6.10
CA GLY A 167 23.83 12.08 6.88
C GLY A 167 22.38 12.45 7.28
N GLU A 168 22.09 13.75 7.31
CA GLU A 168 20.79 14.28 7.73
C GLU A 168 19.62 13.73 6.90
N GLU A 169 19.86 13.34 5.66
CA GLU A 169 18.80 12.87 4.78
C GLU A 169 18.28 11.48 5.19
N GLY A 170 19.16 10.59 5.65
CA GLY A 170 18.74 9.31 6.24
C GLY A 170 17.99 9.47 7.55
N GLU A 171 18.36 10.48 8.35
CA GLU A 171 17.65 10.82 9.58
C GLU A 171 16.23 11.33 9.27
N ARG A 172 16.07 12.21 8.27
CA ARG A 172 14.76 12.68 7.79
C ARG A 172 13.92 11.52 7.28
N GLN A 173 14.50 10.66 6.43
CA GLN A 173 13.84 9.47 5.91
C GLN A 173 13.28 8.59 7.03
N LEU A 174 14.13 8.25 8.00
CA LEU A 174 13.75 7.43 9.14
C LEU A 174 12.70 8.11 10.03
N ALA A 175 12.81 9.43 10.24
CA ALA A 175 11.87 10.20 11.04
C ALA A 175 10.47 10.28 10.39
N ILE A 176 10.39 10.42 9.07
CA ILE A 176 9.11 10.42 8.34
C ILE A 176 8.50 9.02 8.38
N LEU A 177 9.28 7.96 8.12
CA LEU A 177 8.82 6.57 8.24
C LEU A 177 8.30 6.30 9.66
N ALA A 178 9.05 6.64 10.71
CA ALA A 178 8.61 6.44 12.09
C ALA A 178 7.32 7.20 12.40
N SER A 179 7.20 8.45 11.94
CA SER A 179 5.99 9.27 12.12
C SER A 179 4.80 8.69 11.36
N ALA A 180 5.00 8.22 10.13
CA ALA A 180 3.96 7.60 9.33
C ALA A 180 3.47 6.28 9.96
N ALA A 181 4.36 5.47 10.53
CA ALA A 181 3.99 4.22 11.19
C ALA A 181 3.15 4.45 12.46
N GLU A 182 3.53 5.44 13.28
CA GLU A 182 2.75 5.87 14.44
C GLU A 182 1.40 6.48 14.01
N ALA A 183 1.40 7.35 13.00
CA ALA A 183 0.17 7.99 12.49
C ALA A 183 -0.78 6.98 11.84
N LEU A 184 -0.26 5.92 11.22
CA LEU A 184 -1.06 4.81 10.70
C LEU A 184 -1.77 4.06 11.83
N ALA A 185 -1.09 3.82 12.96
CA ALA A 185 -1.71 3.21 14.14
C ALA A 185 -2.81 4.11 14.73
N ASP A 186 -2.58 5.42 14.79
CA ASP A 186 -3.61 6.38 15.22
C ASP A 186 -4.79 6.41 14.25
N ALA A 187 -4.54 6.33 12.95
CA ALA A 187 -5.59 6.27 11.94
C ALA A 187 -6.41 4.97 12.03
N PHE A 188 -5.78 3.87 12.43
CA PHE A 188 -6.45 2.60 12.72
C PHE A 188 -7.35 2.71 13.95
N ASN A 189 -6.85 3.30 15.03
CA ASN A 189 -7.64 3.57 16.23
C ASN A 189 -8.80 4.53 15.91
N TRP A 190 -8.57 5.57 15.11
CA TRP A 190 -9.62 6.47 14.64
C TRP A 190 -10.73 5.70 13.91
N ARG A 191 -10.39 4.83 12.95
CA ARG A 191 -11.37 3.99 12.26
C ARG A 191 -12.11 3.08 13.24
N TYR A 192 -11.39 2.45 14.15
CA TYR A 192 -11.99 1.57 15.16
C TYR A 192 -12.98 2.29 16.07
N MET A 193 -12.63 3.51 16.52
CA MET A 193 -13.47 4.42 17.32
C MET A 193 -14.79 4.76 16.62
N HIS A 194 -14.77 4.88 15.30
CA HIS A 194 -15.95 5.17 14.48
C HIS A 194 -16.72 3.92 14.05
N GLY A 195 -16.41 2.75 14.63
CA GLY A 195 -17.16 1.52 14.36
C GLY A 195 -16.71 0.75 13.12
N PHE A 196 -15.71 1.25 12.38
CA PHE A 196 -15.15 0.51 11.26
C PHE A 196 -14.41 -0.74 11.75
N ARG A 197 -14.44 -1.79 10.92
CA ARG A 197 -13.79 -3.08 11.17
C ARG A 197 -13.02 -3.52 9.93
N ARG A 198 -11.94 -4.25 10.15
CA ARG A 198 -10.99 -4.68 9.10
C ARG A 198 -11.55 -5.80 8.22
N ASP A 199 -12.46 -6.58 8.76
CA ASP A 199 -13.23 -7.61 8.04
C ASP A 199 -14.43 -7.05 7.26
N ARG A 200 -14.66 -5.73 7.33
CA ARG A 200 -15.80 -4.99 6.76
C ARG A 200 -17.13 -5.19 7.49
N GLU A 201 -17.14 -5.91 8.60
CA GLU A 201 -18.33 -6.07 9.45
C GLU A 201 -18.42 -4.89 10.42
N HIS A 202 -18.77 -3.72 9.88
CA HIS A 202 -18.86 -2.48 10.66
C HIS A 202 -19.89 -2.60 11.78
N VAL A 203 -19.60 -1.95 12.91
CA VAL A 203 -20.49 -1.95 14.07
C VAL A 203 -20.90 -0.54 14.42
N GLU A 204 -22.12 -0.41 14.92
CA GLU A 204 -22.57 0.82 15.55
C GLU A 204 -21.72 1.09 16.81
N PRO A 205 -20.96 2.20 16.88
CA PRO A 205 -20.08 2.54 18.02
C PRO A 205 -20.74 2.39 19.39
N SER A 206 -22.00 2.80 19.51
CA SER A 206 -22.77 2.76 20.76
C SER A 206 -23.13 1.35 21.23
N LEU A 207 -23.09 0.35 20.32
CA LEU A 207 -23.45 -1.04 20.60
C LEU A 207 -22.22 -1.96 20.72
N ALA A 208 -21.02 -1.46 20.43
CA ALA A 208 -19.81 -2.26 20.35
C ALA A 208 -19.31 -2.77 21.71
N ARG A 209 -18.86 -4.03 21.75
CA ARG A 209 -18.20 -4.65 22.90
C ARG A 209 -16.87 -5.29 22.47
N PRO A 210 -15.72 -4.91 23.05
CA PRO A 210 -15.52 -3.84 24.03
C PRO A 210 -15.82 -2.44 23.43
N PRO A 211 -15.96 -1.40 24.27
CA PRO A 211 -16.23 -0.05 23.79
C PRO A 211 -15.13 0.45 22.85
N VAL A 212 -15.55 1.10 21.76
CA VAL A 212 -14.67 1.49 20.65
C VAL A 212 -13.67 2.61 20.97
N TYR A 213 -13.84 3.32 22.09
CA TYR A 213 -12.94 4.39 22.53
C TYR A 213 -11.62 3.91 23.15
N LYS A 214 -11.40 2.60 23.28
CA LYS A 214 -10.10 2.07 23.73
C LYS A 214 -9.14 1.95 22.56
N ALA A 215 -7.93 2.48 22.71
CA ALA A 215 -6.85 2.26 21.74
C ALA A 215 -6.55 0.76 21.63
N VAL A 216 -6.65 0.22 20.42
CA VAL A 216 -6.46 -1.21 20.12
C VAL A 216 -5.13 -1.44 19.41
N PHE A 217 -4.77 -0.54 18.50
CA PHE A 217 -3.59 -0.65 17.66
C PHE A 217 -2.46 0.23 18.20
N LYS A 218 -1.23 -0.26 18.09
CA LYS A 218 -0.01 0.46 18.49
C LYS A 218 0.90 0.64 17.28
N GLY A 219 1.74 1.68 17.32
CA GLY A 219 2.85 1.81 16.39
C GLY A 219 3.94 0.77 16.69
N PRO A 220 4.85 0.50 15.74
CA PRO A 220 5.92 -0.46 15.95
C PRO A 220 6.96 0.09 16.94
N ALA A 221 7.60 -0.80 17.70
CA ALA A 221 8.53 -0.41 18.75
C ALA A 221 9.74 0.38 18.23
N TRP A 222 10.23 0.07 17.02
CA TRP A 222 11.35 0.79 16.41
C TRP A 222 11.00 2.27 16.18
N ALA A 223 9.76 2.58 15.77
CA ALA A 223 9.35 3.95 15.48
C ALA A 223 9.45 4.82 16.74
N ALA A 224 9.03 4.29 17.90
CA ALA A 224 9.08 5.00 19.16
C ALA A 224 10.51 5.43 19.57
N SER A 225 11.53 4.70 19.12
CA SER A 225 12.94 4.98 19.41
C SER A 225 13.58 6.04 18.51
N VAL A 226 12.92 6.43 17.42
CA VAL A 226 13.47 7.39 16.46
C VAL A 226 13.41 8.80 17.03
N PRO A 227 14.55 9.52 17.11
CA PRO A 227 14.62 10.83 17.75
C PRO A 227 13.89 11.91 16.95
N ARG A 228 13.67 13.04 17.61
CA ARG A 228 13.19 14.27 16.98
C ARG A 228 14.30 14.87 16.10
N LEU A 229 13.94 15.39 14.92
CA LEU A 229 14.90 16.08 14.05
C LEU A 229 15.38 17.39 14.69
N PRO A 230 16.68 17.74 14.54
CA PRO A 230 17.25 18.96 15.12
C PRO A 230 16.65 20.23 14.49
N THR A 231 16.33 20.19 13.20
CA THR A 231 15.74 21.27 12.44
C THR A 231 14.30 20.93 12.06
N PHE A 232 13.48 21.97 11.92
CA PHE A 232 12.10 21.80 11.44
C PHE A 232 12.13 21.41 9.97
N PHE A 233 11.41 20.36 9.62
CA PHE A 233 11.37 19.83 8.26
C PHE A 233 9.95 19.90 7.72
N GLU A 234 9.74 20.75 6.72
CA GLU A 234 8.49 20.84 5.98
C GLU A 234 8.53 19.84 4.82
N LEU A 235 7.65 18.84 4.85
CA LEU A 235 7.58 17.87 3.75
C LEU A 235 6.99 18.51 2.49
N HIS A 236 6.02 19.41 2.67
CA HIS A 236 5.42 20.22 1.60
C HIS A 236 5.27 21.67 2.06
N PRO A 237 5.39 22.63 1.14
CA PRO A 237 5.15 24.02 1.45
C PRO A 237 3.71 24.18 1.95
N VAL A 238 3.58 24.67 3.18
CA VAL A 238 2.29 25.02 3.75
C VAL A 238 1.72 26.18 2.96
N ASP A 239 0.43 26.12 2.63
CA ASP A 239 -0.27 27.28 2.09
C ASP A 239 0.01 28.51 2.99
N PRO A 240 0.51 29.62 2.44
CA PRO A 240 0.78 30.84 3.20
C PRO A 240 -0.41 31.32 4.01
N GLU A 241 -1.66 31.07 3.57
CA GLU A 241 -2.87 31.38 4.31
C GLU A 241 -3.01 30.52 5.57
N TRP A 242 -2.68 29.23 5.48
CA TRP A 242 -2.62 28.32 6.63
C TRP A 242 -1.52 28.72 7.63
N MET A 243 -0.39 29.23 7.14
CA MET A 243 0.66 29.79 8.00
C MET A 243 0.28 31.14 8.64
N ALA A 244 -0.49 31.96 7.91
CA ALA A 244 -0.97 33.26 8.36
C ALA A 244 -2.10 33.19 9.39
N LEU A 245 -2.85 32.07 9.44
CA LEU A 245 -3.85 31.77 10.47
C LEU A 245 -3.27 31.63 11.90
N GLY A 246 -1.95 31.72 12.06
CA GLY A 246 -1.30 31.74 13.36
C GLY A 246 -1.02 30.33 13.86
N ARG A 247 0.27 30.01 13.92
CA ARG A 247 0.82 28.75 14.46
C ARG A 247 0.29 28.48 15.86
N ASP A 248 -0.64 27.54 15.98
CA ASP A 248 -0.82 26.67 17.16
C ASP A 248 -1.88 25.57 16.93
N ILE A 249 -2.18 25.21 15.67
CA ILE A 249 -2.91 23.96 15.43
C ILE A 249 -1.89 22.83 15.54
N VAL A 250 -1.48 22.57 16.78
CA VAL A 250 -1.11 21.24 17.21
C VAL A 250 -2.27 20.35 16.81
N VAL A 251 -2.15 19.67 15.67
CA VAL A 251 -3.17 18.71 15.27
C VAL A 251 -3.14 17.63 16.34
N HIS A 252 -4.09 17.67 17.26
CA HIS A 252 -4.20 16.69 18.31
C HIS A 252 -4.81 15.42 17.70
N TYR A 253 -4.04 14.34 17.69
CA TYR A 253 -4.48 13.00 17.35
C TYR A 253 -5.02 12.38 18.63
N SER A 254 -6.36 12.30 18.77
CA SER A 254 -6.99 11.68 19.96
C SER A 254 -6.46 12.23 21.30
N GLY A 255 -6.15 13.53 21.37
CA GLY A 255 -5.57 14.20 22.54
C GLY A 255 -4.03 14.21 22.61
N ASN A 256 -3.33 13.43 21.79
CA ASN A 256 -1.86 13.41 21.70
C ASN A 256 -1.34 14.30 20.57
N LEU A 257 -0.10 14.77 20.68
CA LEU A 257 0.61 15.47 19.60
C LEU A 257 0.71 14.56 18.38
N CYS A 258 0.37 15.08 17.19
CA CYS A 258 0.56 14.39 15.91
C CYS A 258 1.96 13.74 15.82
N PRO A 259 2.07 12.47 15.39
CA PRO A 259 3.35 11.77 15.30
C PRO A 259 4.43 12.48 14.47
N PHE A 260 4.05 13.26 13.46
CA PHE A 260 4.98 14.06 12.67
C PHE A 260 5.52 15.26 13.45
N TRP A 261 4.64 15.98 14.15
CA TRP A 261 5.02 17.10 15.01
C TRP A 261 5.92 16.67 16.17
N LYS A 262 5.73 15.46 16.72
CA LYS A 262 6.64 14.85 17.70
C LYS A 262 8.09 14.82 17.20
N ARG A 263 8.30 14.66 15.88
CA ARG A 263 9.62 14.59 15.24
C ARG A 263 10.06 15.86 14.52
N ASN A 264 9.39 16.99 14.76
CA ASN A 264 9.70 18.27 14.11
C ASN A 264 9.43 18.29 12.60
N ILE A 265 8.46 17.49 12.15
CA ILE A 265 8.05 17.40 10.75
C ILE A 265 6.67 18.00 10.58
N PHE A 266 6.50 18.83 9.55
CA PHE A 266 5.18 19.26 9.09
C PHE A 266 4.77 18.48 7.85
N VAL A 267 3.57 17.92 7.89
CA VAL A 267 2.89 17.27 6.77
C VAL A 267 1.39 17.25 7.01
N GLU A 268 0.61 17.46 5.95
CA GLU A 268 -0.83 17.23 5.99
C GLU A 268 -1.10 15.72 6.00
N SER A 269 -1.66 15.23 7.10
CA SER A 269 -1.80 13.79 7.36
C SER A 269 -3.25 13.36 7.64
N ALA A 270 -4.24 14.24 7.41
CA ALA A 270 -5.66 13.89 7.46
C ALA A 270 -6.00 12.78 6.46
N ALA A 271 -5.29 12.71 5.33
CA ALA A 271 -5.43 11.65 4.34
C ALA A 271 -5.20 10.23 4.89
N LEU A 272 -4.45 10.05 5.99
CA LEU A 272 -4.32 8.73 6.63
C LEU A 272 -5.64 8.27 7.27
N ARG A 273 -6.57 9.19 7.57
CA ARG A 273 -7.85 8.91 8.22
C ARG A 273 -9.03 8.88 7.25
N THR A 274 -8.83 9.15 5.97
CA THR A 274 -9.92 9.08 4.99
C THR A 274 -10.42 7.64 4.81
N VAL A 275 -11.71 7.50 4.54
CA VAL A 275 -12.41 6.23 4.34
C VAL A 275 -13.05 6.23 2.97
#